data_AF-A0AAW0XP34-F1
#
_entry.id   AF-A0AAW0XP34-F1
#
_cell.length_a   1.000
_cell.length_b   1.000
_cell.length_c   1.000
_cell.angle_alpha   90.00
_cell.angle_beta   90.00
_cell.angle_gamma   90.00
#
_symmetry.space_group_name_H-M   'P 1'
#
loop_
_entity.id
_entity.type
_entity.pdbx_description
1 polymer ?
#
loop_
_entity_poly.entity_id
_entity_poly.type
_entity_poly.pdbx_seq_one_letter_code
_entity_poly.pdbx_strand_id
1 'polypeptide(L)'
;TGSLQVQRTTPREASNSLIPNEPQNPKVVTKSIPGPISNQRLQQLSQIQESGAVHLFVDYEQSLGNYLVDVDGNILLDVYTQISSLPLGYSHPDLLNLLNDPKNIKLFINRPALGSFPGRDWVERLNNSLLKIAPQGLNHLCTMSCGSCSNENAFKAMYMWYRTNERGGSSDFTQEELDSCLMNQAPGCPSYSLLSFKGAFHGRTMACLATTHSKSIHKIDIPSLDWPIANFPQYKYPLEEHLRENQEEDKKCLEEV
;
A
#
# COMPACT_ATOMS: atom_id res chain seq x y z
N THR A 1 -2.44 -7.01 -40.34
CA THR A 1 -3.69 -7.78 -40.19
C THR A 1 -3.48 -8.81 -39.10
N GLY A 2 -4.01 -8.54 -37.92
CA GLY A 2 -3.90 -9.42 -36.75
C GLY A 2 -4.92 -8.97 -35.72
N SER A 3 -6.19 -9.31 -35.95
CA SER A 3 -7.28 -9.05 -35.02
C SER A 3 -7.04 -9.85 -33.75
N LEU A 4 -6.75 -9.18 -32.64
CA LEU A 4 -6.85 -9.76 -31.30
C LEU A 4 -8.33 -10.10 -31.06
N GLN A 5 -8.70 -11.36 -31.32
CA GLN A 5 -9.98 -11.88 -30.86
C GLN A 5 -9.94 -11.91 -29.34
N VAL A 6 -10.75 -11.06 -28.72
CA VAL A 6 -11.07 -11.19 -27.30
C VAL A 6 -11.83 -12.51 -27.13
N GLN A 7 -11.11 -13.56 -26.74
CA GLN A 7 -11.75 -14.79 -26.27
C GLN A 7 -12.51 -14.44 -25.00
N ARG A 8 -13.84 -14.29 -25.12
CA ARG A 8 -14.73 -14.30 -23.96
C ARG A 8 -14.55 -15.64 -23.28
N THR A 9 -13.85 -15.66 -22.15
CA THR A 9 -13.80 -16.83 -21.29
C THR A 9 -15.22 -17.14 -20.87
N THR A 10 -15.72 -18.33 -21.22
CA THR A 10 -16.90 -18.89 -20.59
C THR A 10 -16.71 -18.84 -19.08
N PRO A 11 -17.69 -18.39 -18.28
CA PRO A 11 -17.57 -18.42 -16.83
C PRO A 11 -17.25 -19.87 -16.44
N ARG A 12 -16.05 -20.10 -15.89
CA ARG A 12 -15.79 -21.35 -15.19
C ARG A 12 -16.86 -21.45 -14.12
N GLU A 13 -17.51 -22.60 -14.03
CA GLU A 13 -18.36 -22.91 -12.86
C GLU A 13 -17.61 -22.46 -11.61
N ALA A 14 -18.31 -21.73 -10.73
CA ALA A 14 -17.73 -21.23 -9.49
C ALA A 14 -17.04 -22.40 -8.80
N SER A 15 -15.71 -22.42 -8.82
CA SER A 15 -14.95 -23.48 -8.19
C SER A 15 -15.37 -23.53 -6.73
N ASN A 16 -15.66 -24.73 -6.20
CA ASN A 16 -15.86 -24.92 -4.77
C ASN A 16 -14.80 -24.10 -4.01
N SER A 17 -15.23 -23.38 -2.98
CA SER A 17 -14.31 -22.60 -2.16
C SER A 17 -13.12 -23.46 -1.75
N LEU A 18 -11.91 -22.90 -1.91
CA LEU A 18 -10.68 -23.52 -1.43
C LEU A 18 -10.57 -23.46 0.11
N ILE A 19 -11.45 -22.69 0.75
CA ILE A 19 -11.48 -22.49 2.20
C ILE A 19 -12.63 -23.31 2.78
N PRO A 20 -12.34 -24.33 3.60
CA PRO A 20 -13.37 -25.14 4.23
C PRO A 20 -14.34 -24.28 5.04
N ASN A 21 -15.65 -24.53 4.87
CA ASN A 21 -16.75 -23.83 5.56
C ASN A 21 -16.90 -22.34 5.22
N GLU A 22 -16.26 -21.82 4.16
CA GLU A 22 -16.56 -20.47 3.68
C GLU A 22 -18.07 -20.33 3.37
N PRO A 23 -18.72 -19.24 3.79
CA PRO A 23 -20.11 -18.98 3.44
C PRO A 23 -20.35 -19.05 1.93
N GLN A 24 -21.48 -19.62 1.51
CA GLN A 24 -21.82 -19.70 0.08
C GLN A 24 -22.42 -18.40 -0.46
N ASN A 25 -23.03 -17.60 0.41
CA ASN A 25 -23.73 -16.37 0.06
C ASN A 25 -23.65 -15.36 1.21
N PRO A 26 -23.77 -14.05 0.93
CA PRO A 26 -23.96 -13.04 1.96
C PRO A 26 -25.32 -13.23 2.66
N LYS A 27 -25.42 -12.78 3.91
CA LYS A 27 -26.62 -12.86 4.74
C LYS A 27 -26.71 -11.65 5.67
N VAL A 28 -27.62 -10.74 5.38
CA VAL A 28 -27.91 -9.58 6.24
C VAL A 28 -29.08 -9.93 7.17
N VAL A 29 -28.87 -9.80 8.47
CA VAL A 29 -29.86 -10.15 9.52
C VAL A 29 -30.43 -8.92 10.22
N THR A 30 -29.83 -7.76 10.01
CA THR A 30 -30.27 -6.48 10.55
C THR A 30 -31.11 -5.68 9.55
N LYS A 31 -31.86 -4.69 10.05
CA LYS A 31 -32.65 -3.77 9.20
C LYS A 31 -31.78 -2.73 8.48
N SER A 32 -30.58 -2.48 8.98
CA SER A 32 -29.65 -1.47 8.48
C SER A 32 -28.22 -1.87 8.80
N ILE A 33 -27.28 -1.44 7.95
CA ILE A 33 -25.85 -1.55 8.19
C ILE A 33 -25.29 -0.12 8.26
N PRO A 34 -24.56 0.28 9.33
CA PRO A 34 -24.25 -0.52 10.52
C PRO A 34 -25.49 -0.87 11.35
N GLY A 35 -25.44 -2.04 12.01
CA GLY A 35 -26.48 -2.51 12.92
C GLY A 35 -26.45 -1.81 14.29
N PRO A 36 -27.41 -2.11 15.19
CA PRO A 36 -27.52 -1.45 16.49
C PRO A 36 -26.28 -1.63 17.37
N ILE A 37 -25.62 -2.79 17.35
CA ILE A 37 -24.44 -3.08 18.16
C ILE A 37 -23.22 -2.33 17.59
N SER A 38 -23.04 -2.33 16.26
CA SER A 38 -22.04 -1.49 15.61
C SER A 38 -22.22 -0.01 15.95
N ASN A 39 -23.45 0.52 15.87
CA ASN A 39 -23.74 1.92 16.21
C ASN A 39 -23.42 2.25 17.67
N GLN A 40 -23.76 1.36 18.61
CA GLN A 40 -23.42 1.54 20.02
C GLN A 40 -21.90 1.62 20.22
N ARG A 41 -21.13 0.74 19.57
CA ARG A 41 -19.66 0.77 19.62
C ARG A 41 -19.06 2.01 18.95
N LEU A 42 -19.65 2.46 17.83
CA LEU A 42 -19.27 3.71 17.18
C LEU A 42 -19.43 4.91 18.13
N GLN A 43 -20.55 4.99 18.85
CA GLN A 43 -20.76 6.06 19.83
C GLN A 43 -19.69 6.03 20.94
N GLN A 44 -19.32 4.84 21.42
CA GLN A 44 -18.24 4.68 22.41
C GLN A 44 -16.88 5.11 21.84
N LEU A 45 -16.54 4.68 20.63
CA LEU A 45 -15.29 5.04 19.96
C LEU A 45 -15.17 6.56 19.70
N SER A 46 -16.30 7.19 19.37
CA SER A 46 -16.36 8.64 19.11
C SER A 46 -16.06 9.49 20.34
N GLN A 47 -16.14 8.93 21.55
CA GLN A 47 -15.75 9.63 22.78
C GLN A 47 -14.23 9.66 22.97
N ILE A 48 -13.47 8.80 22.27
CA ILE A 48 -12.03 8.62 22.48
C ILE A 48 -11.19 9.02 21.28
N GLN A 49 -11.73 8.98 20.06
CA GLN A 49 -11.04 9.42 18.85
C GLN A 49 -12.04 9.81 17.75
N GLU A 50 -11.53 10.48 16.72
CA GLU A 50 -12.28 10.71 15.49
C GLU A 50 -12.68 9.38 14.83
N SER A 51 -13.96 9.21 14.55
CA SER A 51 -14.57 7.95 14.16
C SER A 51 -15.38 8.05 12.86
N GLY A 52 -15.46 9.22 12.22
CA GLY A 52 -16.30 9.46 11.05
C GLY A 52 -15.95 8.61 9.82
N ALA A 53 -14.75 8.01 9.79
CA ALA A 53 -14.34 7.08 8.74
C ALA A 53 -14.72 5.61 9.02
N VAL A 54 -15.21 5.28 10.21
CA VAL A 54 -15.54 3.90 10.59
C VAL A 54 -16.90 3.53 10.02
N HIS A 55 -16.95 2.48 9.20
CA HIS A 55 -18.18 2.03 8.55
C HIS A 55 -19.07 1.15 9.46
N LEU A 56 -18.45 0.20 10.18
CA LEU A 56 -19.09 -0.74 11.10
C LEU A 56 -18.01 -1.41 11.98
N PHE A 57 -18.42 -2.20 12.97
CA PHE A 57 -17.50 -3.03 13.76
C PHE A 57 -17.53 -4.48 13.27
N VAL A 58 -16.36 -5.08 13.13
CA VAL A 58 -16.19 -6.41 12.54
C VAL A 58 -16.00 -7.48 13.61
N ASP A 59 -16.63 -8.64 13.44
CA ASP A 59 -16.34 -9.87 14.15
C ASP A 59 -15.36 -10.72 13.31
N TYR A 60 -14.06 -10.50 13.53
CA TYR A 60 -13.02 -11.20 12.79
C TYR A 60 -12.91 -12.68 13.14
N GLU A 61 -13.40 -13.12 14.31
CA GLU A 61 -13.39 -14.53 14.69
C GLU A 61 -14.32 -15.36 13.80
N GLN A 62 -15.43 -14.74 13.38
CA GLN A 62 -16.44 -15.36 12.51
C GLN A 62 -16.22 -15.10 11.02
N SER A 63 -15.32 -14.17 10.67
CA SER A 63 -15.00 -13.84 9.28
C SER A 63 -14.14 -14.94 8.66
N LEU A 64 -14.47 -15.34 7.42
CA LEU A 64 -13.83 -16.47 6.74
C LEU A 64 -13.81 -16.26 5.22
N GLY A 65 -12.64 -16.47 4.61
CA GLY A 65 -12.46 -16.32 3.17
C GLY A 65 -12.78 -14.91 2.68
N ASN A 66 -13.69 -14.79 1.72
CA ASN A 66 -14.15 -13.53 1.15
C ASN A 66 -15.27 -12.88 1.96
N TYR A 67 -15.68 -13.47 3.08
CA TYR A 67 -16.82 -13.01 3.85
C TYR A 67 -16.39 -12.35 5.16
N LEU A 68 -16.74 -11.08 5.29
CA LEU A 68 -16.63 -10.30 6.51
C LEU A 68 -17.92 -10.47 7.31
N VAL A 69 -17.79 -10.84 8.58
CA VAL A 69 -18.91 -10.88 9.52
C VAL A 69 -18.83 -9.66 10.41
N ASP A 70 -19.88 -8.84 10.43
CA ASP A 70 -19.94 -7.73 11.38
C ASP A 70 -20.43 -8.20 12.76
N VAL A 71 -20.24 -7.35 13.77
CA VAL A 71 -20.62 -7.67 15.15
C VAL A 71 -22.13 -7.76 15.39
N ASP A 72 -22.94 -7.41 14.40
CA ASP A 72 -24.39 -7.56 14.42
C ASP A 72 -24.82 -8.90 13.77
N GLY A 73 -23.86 -9.71 13.30
CA GLY A 73 -24.06 -11.01 12.68
C GLY A 73 -24.37 -10.96 11.19
N ASN A 74 -24.19 -9.82 10.52
CA ASN A 74 -24.33 -9.72 9.07
C ASN A 74 -23.10 -10.34 8.40
N ILE A 75 -23.33 -11.21 7.43
CA ILE A 75 -22.30 -11.84 6.59
C ILE A 75 -22.25 -11.09 5.26
N LEU A 76 -21.15 -10.43 4.96
CA LEU A 76 -20.99 -9.55 3.79
C LEU A 76 -19.90 -10.11 2.88
N LEU A 77 -20.17 -10.16 1.57
CA LEU A 77 -19.12 -10.40 0.58
C LEU A 77 -18.22 -9.17 0.54
N ASP A 78 -16.98 -9.32 0.96
CA ASP A 78 -16.02 -8.23 1.04
C ASP A 78 -15.21 -8.10 -0.26
N VAL A 79 -15.63 -7.17 -1.10
CA VAL A 79 -14.92 -6.77 -2.32
C VAL A 79 -13.97 -5.58 -2.11
N TYR A 80 -13.78 -5.13 -0.86
CA TYR A 80 -12.91 -4.03 -0.47
C TYR A 80 -11.62 -4.51 0.23
N THR A 81 -11.67 -5.69 0.86
CA THR A 81 -10.54 -6.47 1.39
C THR A 81 -9.59 -5.65 2.27
N GLN A 82 -10.17 -4.85 3.17
CA GLN A 82 -9.46 -3.95 4.09
C GLN A 82 -8.54 -2.97 3.36
N ILE A 83 -9.05 -2.32 2.30
CA ILE A 83 -8.26 -1.47 1.42
C ILE A 83 -7.20 -2.29 0.68
N SER A 84 -7.63 -3.41 0.07
CA SER A 84 -6.76 -4.30 -0.72
C SER A 84 -5.55 -4.85 0.05
N SER A 85 -5.65 -5.06 1.36
CA SER A 85 -4.54 -5.50 2.21
C SER A 85 -4.64 -6.95 2.69
N LEU A 86 -5.75 -7.65 2.42
CA LEU A 86 -5.92 -9.07 2.77
C LEU A 86 -5.67 -9.97 1.56
N PRO A 87 -4.48 -10.60 1.43
CA PRO A 87 -4.12 -11.34 0.22
C PRO A 87 -4.83 -12.69 0.05
N LEU A 88 -5.21 -13.35 1.16
CA LEU A 88 -5.76 -14.71 1.17
C LEU A 88 -7.14 -14.79 1.83
N GLY A 89 -7.81 -13.65 2.02
CA GLY A 89 -9.07 -13.56 2.76
C GLY A 89 -8.91 -13.71 4.28
N TYR A 90 -10.04 -13.77 4.97
CA TYR A 90 -10.14 -13.89 6.42
C TYR A 90 -9.86 -15.33 6.88
N SER A 91 -9.14 -15.48 8.01
CA SER A 91 -8.96 -16.75 8.72
C SER A 91 -8.46 -17.91 7.86
N HIS A 92 -7.56 -17.63 6.92
CA HIS A 92 -7.01 -18.64 6.01
C HIS A 92 -6.36 -19.81 6.79
N PRO A 93 -6.72 -21.09 6.53
CA PRO A 93 -6.25 -22.23 7.30
C PRO A 93 -4.73 -22.34 7.44
N ASP A 94 -3.97 -22.08 6.37
CA ASP A 94 -2.50 -22.15 6.43
C ASP A 94 -1.87 -21.09 7.34
N LEU A 95 -2.48 -19.91 7.44
CA LEU A 95 -2.02 -18.85 8.35
C LEU A 95 -2.33 -19.21 9.80
N LEU A 96 -3.51 -19.79 10.07
CA LEU A 96 -3.87 -20.32 11.39
C LEU A 96 -2.93 -21.45 11.81
N ASN A 97 -2.61 -22.38 10.90
CA ASN A 97 -1.66 -23.46 11.14
C ASN A 97 -0.26 -22.93 11.46
N LEU A 98 0.19 -21.86 10.79
CA LEU A 98 1.46 -21.21 11.09
C LEU A 98 1.50 -20.62 12.51
N LEU A 99 0.39 -20.03 12.98
CA LEU A 99 0.27 -19.50 14.34
C LEU A 99 0.26 -20.61 15.41
N ASN A 100 -0.30 -21.77 15.07
CA ASN A 100 -0.37 -22.93 15.97
C ASN A 100 0.94 -23.73 16.05
N ASP A 101 1.91 -23.50 15.16
CA ASP A 101 3.22 -24.15 15.26
C ASP A 101 4.03 -23.57 16.44
N PRO A 102 4.37 -24.38 17.47
CA PRO A 102 5.14 -23.92 18.63
C PRO A 102 6.49 -23.28 18.28
N LYS A 103 7.06 -23.62 17.11
CA LYS A 103 8.33 -23.03 16.64
C LYS A 103 8.21 -21.54 16.33
N ASN A 104 7.01 -21.04 16.02
CA ASN A 104 6.78 -19.66 15.61
C ASN A 104 6.45 -18.73 16.79
N ILE A 105 6.09 -19.25 17.97
CA ILE A 105 5.68 -18.44 19.14
C ILE A 105 6.71 -17.35 19.47
N LYS A 106 8.01 -17.71 19.47
CA LYS A 106 9.08 -16.77 19.80
C LYS A 106 9.24 -15.64 18.79
N LEU A 107 8.84 -15.83 17.53
CA LEU A 107 8.88 -14.80 16.50
C LEU A 107 7.89 -13.66 16.79
N PHE A 108 6.73 -13.98 17.36
CA PHE A 108 5.68 -13.00 17.63
C PHE A 108 5.94 -12.14 18.87
N ILE A 109 6.65 -12.67 19.86
CA ILE A 109 6.91 -11.97 21.13
C ILE A 109 8.28 -11.30 21.20
N ASN A 110 9.24 -11.69 20.34
CA ASN A 110 10.57 -11.09 20.29
C ASN A 110 10.77 -10.36 18.97
N ARG A 111 10.35 -9.09 18.91
CA ARG A 111 10.51 -8.24 17.72
C ARG A 111 11.93 -7.62 17.70
N PRO A 112 12.84 -8.03 16.78
CA PRO A 112 14.21 -7.54 16.79
C PRO A 112 14.35 -6.17 16.11
N ALA A 113 15.41 -5.45 16.46
CA ALA A 113 15.94 -4.38 15.62
C ALA A 113 16.67 -4.99 14.42
N LEU A 114 15.93 -5.29 13.33
CA LEU A 114 16.42 -6.07 12.19
C LEU A 114 17.68 -5.53 11.52
N GLY A 115 17.93 -4.22 11.59
CA GLY A 115 19.15 -3.59 11.07
C GLY A 115 20.43 -3.90 11.86
N SER A 116 20.31 -4.40 13.09
CA SER A 116 21.45 -4.69 13.97
C SER A 116 21.49 -6.15 14.42
N PHE A 117 20.32 -6.74 14.74
CA PHE A 117 20.21 -8.08 15.32
C PHE A 117 19.18 -8.92 14.55
N PRO A 118 19.40 -9.22 13.26
CA PRO A 118 18.49 -10.07 12.50
C PRO A 118 18.44 -11.49 13.09
N GLY A 119 17.27 -12.13 12.98
CA GLY A 119 17.09 -13.52 13.37
C GLY A 119 17.93 -14.47 12.51
N ARG A 120 18.27 -15.65 13.05
CA ARG A 120 19.14 -16.63 12.40
C ARG A 120 18.70 -17.05 10.98
N ASP A 121 17.39 -17.04 10.72
CA ASP A 121 16.75 -17.51 9.49
C ASP A 121 16.31 -16.34 8.59
N TRP A 122 16.72 -15.10 8.88
CA TRP A 122 16.24 -13.91 8.17
C TRP A 122 16.54 -13.93 6.67
N VAL A 123 17.76 -14.32 6.28
CA VAL A 123 18.16 -14.40 4.87
C VAL A 123 17.34 -15.44 4.11
N GLU A 124 17.09 -16.61 4.72
CA GLU A 124 16.26 -17.66 4.13
C GLU A 124 14.82 -17.17 3.95
N ARG A 125 14.26 -16.49 4.97
CA ARG A 125 12.92 -15.90 4.88
C ARG A 125 12.78 -14.91 3.74
N LEU A 126 13.77 -14.03 3.54
CA LEU A 126 13.77 -13.09 2.43
C LEU A 126 13.82 -13.79 1.07
N ASN A 127 14.68 -14.81 0.92
CA ASN A 127 14.80 -15.61 -0.31
C ASN A 127 13.51 -16.38 -0.62
N ASN A 128 12.85 -16.93 0.40
CA ASN A 128 11.63 -17.73 0.24
C ASN A 128 10.36 -16.89 0.08
N SER A 129 10.44 -15.57 0.26
CA SER A 129 9.29 -14.64 0.15
C SER A 129 9.55 -13.52 -0.86
N LEU A 130 10.11 -12.40 -0.42
CA LEU A 130 10.21 -11.15 -1.19
C LEU A 130 11.15 -11.27 -2.39
N LEU A 131 12.30 -11.94 -2.25
CA LEU A 131 13.26 -12.07 -3.36
C LEU A 131 12.80 -13.09 -4.41
N LYS A 132 11.91 -14.02 -4.06
CA LYS A 132 11.32 -14.97 -5.02
C LYS A 132 10.48 -14.28 -6.10
N ILE A 133 9.96 -13.10 -5.80
CA ILE A 133 9.14 -12.27 -6.69
C ILE A 133 9.84 -10.94 -7.04
N ALA A 134 11.17 -10.89 -6.92
CA ALA A 134 11.93 -9.69 -7.23
C ALA A 134 11.73 -9.26 -8.70
N PRO A 135 11.43 -7.98 -8.98
CA PRO A 135 11.37 -7.48 -10.34
C PRO A 135 12.72 -7.64 -11.06
N GLN A 136 12.69 -7.79 -12.38
CA GLN A 136 13.89 -7.96 -13.19
C GLN A 136 14.86 -6.79 -12.98
N GLY A 137 16.12 -7.11 -12.66
CA GLY A 137 17.19 -6.12 -12.44
C GLY A 137 17.25 -5.54 -11.03
N LEU A 138 16.27 -5.80 -10.15
CA LEU A 138 16.23 -5.28 -8.78
C LEU A 138 16.62 -6.38 -7.78
N ASN A 139 17.92 -6.56 -7.58
CA ASN A 139 18.49 -7.62 -6.72
C ASN A 139 18.71 -7.19 -5.26
N HIS A 140 18.38 -5.94 -4.90
CA HIS A 140 18.53 -5.41 -3.54
C HIS A 140 17.18 -5.20 -2.88
N LEU A 141 17.12 -5.42 -1.57
CA LEU A 141 15.89 -5.33 -0.79
C LEU A 141 16.16 -4.67 0.56
N CYS A 142 15.28 -3.74 0.94
CA CYS A 142 15.21 -3.18 2.28
C CYS A 142 13.76 -3.30 2.77
N THR A 143 13.55 -3.90 3.94
CA THR A 143 12.20 -4.09 4.49
C THR A 143 11.75 -2.88 5.31
N MET A 144 10.48 -2.52 5.17
CA MET A 144 9.81 -1.44 5.88
C MET A 144 8.45 -1.93 6.40
N SER A 145 7.88 -1.22 7.38
CA SER A 145 6.66 -1.69 8.05
C SER A 145 5.34 -1.28 7.36
N CYS A 146 5.35 -0.23 6.53
CA CYS A 146 4.16 0.23 5.81
C CYS A 146 4.52 0.95 4.50
N GLY A 147 3.53 1.21 3.65
CA GLY A 147 3.73 1.88 2.36
C GLY A 147 4.38 3.27 2.48
N SER A 148 3.99 4.07 3.49
CA SER A 148 4.55 5.42 3.67
C SER A 148 6.06 5.37 3.97
N CYS A 149 6.52 4.53 4.90
CA CYS A 149 7.95 4.47 5.21
C CYS A 149 8.76 3.73 4.13
N SER A 150 8.13 2.84 3.35
CA SER A 150 8.71 2.33 2.10
C SER A 150 9.02 3.47 1.13
N ASN A 151 8.04 4.33 0.85
CA ASN A 151 8.22 5.46 -0.07
C ASN A 151 9.22 6.50 0.46
N GLU A 152 9.15 6.90 1.74
CA GLU A 152 10.11 7.87 2.27
C GLU A 152 11.56 7.37 2.25
N ASN A 153 11.79 6.08 2.51
CA ASN A 153 13.16 5.53 2.41
C ASN A 153 13.59 5.36 0.95
N ALA A 154 12.67 5.07 0.03
CA ALA A 154 12.96 5.12 -1.41
C ALA A 154 13.36 6.54 -1.85
N PHE A 155 12.65 7.57 -1.39
CA PHE A 155 12.98 8.98 -1.65
C PHE A 155 14.37 9.34 -1.16
N LYS A 156 14.70 8.99 0.09
CA LYS A 156 16.04 9.20 0.64
C LYS A 156 17.12 8.46 -0.14
N ALA A 157 16.87 7.21 -0.53
CA ALA A 157 17.81 6.43 -1.34
C ALA A 157 18.05 7.09 -2.70
N MET A 158 17.01 7.62 -3.35
CA MET A 158 17.14 8.37 -4.60
C MET A 158 17.96 9.66 -4.42
N TYR A 159 17.71 10.44 -3.36
CA TYR A 159 18.50 11.65 -3.08
C TYR A 159 19.97 11.34 -2.78
N MET A 160 20.24 10.31 -1.98
CA MET A 160 21.60 9.85 -1.68
C MET A 160 22.32 9.40 -2.96
N TRP A 161 21.66 8.61 -3.79
CA TRP A 161 22.21 8.15 -5.07
C TRP A 161 22.51 9.34 -6.00
N TYR A 162 21.58 10.28 -6.13
CA TYR A 162 21.76 11.48 -6.96
C TYR A 162 22.93 12.33 -6.45
N ARG A 163 23.04 12.58 -5.13
CA ARG A 163 24.19 13.29 -4.54
C ARG A 163 25.51 12.59 -4.77
N THR A 164 25.55 11.28 -4.62
CA THR A 164 26.77 10.50 -4.85
C THR A 164 27.23 10.67 -6.29
N ASN A 165 26.31 10.67 -7.26
CA ASN A 165 26.66 10.94 -8.66
C ASN A 165 27.19 12.37 -8.88
N GLU A 166 26.56 13.39 -8.29
CA GLU A 166 27.05 14.77 -8.40
C GLU A 166 28.42 14.97 -7.75
N ARG A 167 28.75 14.19 -6.71
CA ARG A 167 30.10 14.12 -6.11
C ARG A 167 31.07 13.22 -6.88
N GLY A 168 30.75 12.83 -8.11
CA GLY A 168 31.63 11.99 -8.93
C GLY A 168 31.79 10.55 -8.42
N GLY A 169 30.81 10.03 -7.69
CA GLY A 169 30.82 8.69 -7.10
C GLY A 169 31.48 8.60 -5.72
N SER A 170 31.94 9.73 -5.16
CA SER A 170 32.58 9.74 -3.83
C SER A 170 31.58 9.53 -2.70
N SER A 171 31.98 8.72 -1.72
CA SER A 171 31.31 8.54 -0.43
C SER A 171 31.77 9.53 0.64
N ASP A 172 32.76 10.38 0.33
CA ASP A 172 33.29 11.35 1.28
C ASP A 172 32.41 12.61 1.33
N PHE A 173 32.34 13.22 2.51
CA PHE A 173 31.58 14.45 2.76
C PHE A 173 32.52 15.60 3.12
N THR A 174 32.20 16.80 2.64
CA THR A 174 32.88 18.02 3.08
C THR A 174 32.45 18.40 4.49
N GLN A 175 33.31 19.11 5.23
CA GLN A 175 32.94 19.61 6.56
C GLN A 175 31.73 20.55 6.50
N GLU A 176 31.61 21.36 5.44
CA GLU A 176 30.46 22.24 5.22
C GLU A 176 29.15 21.46 5.04
N GLU A 177 29.15 20.36 4.27
CA GLU A 177 27.98 19.48 4.16
C GLU A 177 27.60 18.87 5.51
N LEU A 178 28.58 18.41 6.29
CA LEU A 178 28.37 17.83 7.61
C LEU A 178 27.78 18.85 8.60
N ASP A 179 28.32 20.06 8.63
CA ASP A 179 27.88 21.11 9.56
C ASP A 179 26.50 21.66 9.18
N SER A 180 26.28 21.94 7.89
CA SER A 180 25.01 22.54 7.41
C SER A 180 23.82 21.57 7.47
N CYS A 181 24.03 20.26 7.25
CA CYS A 181 22.93 19.29 7.29
C CYS A 181 22.26 19.19 8.68
N LEU A 182 23.02 19.37 9.76
CA LEU A 182 22.49 19.37 11.13
C LEU A 182 21.57 20.55 11.41
N MET A 183 21.68 21.62 10.60
CA MET A 183 20.88 22.84 10.71
C MET A 183 19.80 22.93 9.62
N ASN A 184 19.53 21.85 8.88
CA ASN A 184 18.60 21.82 7.75
C ASN A 184 18.97 22.80 6.61
N GLN A 185 20.26 23.05 6.41
CA GLN A 185 20.77 24.03 5.43
C GLN A 185 21.57 23.36 4.31
N ALA A 186 21.62 24.02 3.16
CA ALA A 186 22.57 23.68 2.09
C ALA A 186 24.02 24.00 2.52
N PRO A 187 25.02 23.30 1.96
CA PRO A 187 24.94 22.24 0.95
C PRO A 187 24.58 20.84 1.49
N GLY A 188 24.53 20.66 2.81
CA GLY A 188 24.26 19.38 3.48
C GLY A 188 22.84 18.86 3.25
N CYS A 189 21.86 19.75 3.20
CA CYS A 189 20.48 19.49 2.80
C CYS A 189 20.22 20.09 1.41
N PRO A 190 20.32 19.30 0.31
CA PRO A 190 20.05 19.81 -1.04
C PRO A 190 18.59 20.20 -1.24
N SER A 191 18.38 21.15 -2.16
CA SER A 191 17.05 21.53 -2.65
C SER A 191 16.62 20.68 -3.85
N TYR A 192 16.59 19.37 -3.70
CA TYR A 192 16.04 18.48 -4.73
C TYR A 192 14.53 18.37 -4.67
N SER A 193 13.97 17.82 -5.74
CA SER A 193 12.57 17.51 -5.87
C SER A 193 12.33 16.09 -6.37
N LEU A 194 11.09 15.62 -6.17
CA LEU A 194 10.57 14.40 -6.77
C LEU A 194 9.36 14.76 -7.61
N LEU A 195 9.40 14.42 -8.89
CA LEU A 195 8.24 14.53 -9.76
C LEU A 195 7.19 13.50 -9.36
N SER A 196 5.93 13.94 -9.32
CA SER A 196 4.77 13.10 -9.02
C SER A 196 3.61 13.43 -9.96
N PHE A 197 2.56 12.61 -9.94
CA PHE A 197 1.43 12.74 -10.88
C PHE A 197 0.14 13.19 -10.19
N LYS A 198 -0.66 14.00 -10.87
CA LYS A 198 -2.04 14.31 -10.42
C LYS A 198 -2.84 13.01 -10.26
N GLY A 199 -3.63 12.92 -9.19
CA GLY A 199 -4.37 11.70 -8.84
C GLY A 199 -3.58 10.67 -8.03
N ALA A 200 -2.26 10.83 -7.87
CA ALA A 200 -1.43 9.87 -7.14
C ALA A 200 -1.76 9.78 -5.63
N PHE A 201 -1.47 8.63 -5.02
CA PHE A 201 -1.51 8.43 -3.56
C PHE A 201 -0.30 7.59 -3.13
N HIS A 202 0.66 8.24 -2.44
CA HIS A 202 1.91 7.62 -1.99
C HIS A 202 2.02 7.53 -0.46
N GLY A 203 1.01 7.97 0.27
CA GLY A 203 0.97 7.92 1.74
C GLY A 203 0.64 9.28 2.33
N ARG A 204 0.78 9.39 3.66
CA ARG A 204 0.31 10.57 4.42
C ARG A 204 1.36 11.19 5.35
N THR A 205 2.56 10.61 5.43
CA THR A 205 3.71 11.29 6.04
C THR A 205 4.17 12.43 5.14
N MET A 206 4.84 13.46 5.66
CA MET A 206 5.00 14.75 4.96
C MET A 206 5.58 14.64 3.54
N ALA A 207 6.63 13.84 3.32
CA ALA A 207 7.24 13.69 2.00
C ALA A 207 6.35 12.85 1.05
N CYS A 208 5.72 11.78 1.56
CA CYS A 208 4.72 11.02 0.82
C CYS A 208 3.48 11.86 0.47
N LEU A 209 3.12 12.81 1.33
CA LEU A 209 1.99 13.69 1.12
C LEU A 209 2.30 14.78 0.08
N ALA A 210 3.54 15.27 0.02
CA ALA A 210 3.99 16.17 -1.04
C ALA A 210 3.81 15.55 -2.43
N THR A 211 4.02 14.23 -2.56
CA THR A 211 3.85 13.48 -3.81
C THR A 211 2.43 12.88 -3.99
N THR A 212 1.54 13.02 -3.01
CA THR A 212 0.14 12.57 -3.10
C THR A 212 -0.75 13.69 -3.61
N HIS A 213 -1.62 13.42 -4.59
CA HIS A 213 -2.51 14.41 -5.24
C HIS A 213 -3.91 13.84 -5.48
N SER A 214 -4.43 13.11 -4.49
CA SER A 214 -5.66 12.31 -4.62
C SER A 214 -6.95 13.05 -4.26
N LYS A 215 -7.04 13.64 -3.06
CA LYS A 215 -8.23 14.36 -2.57
C LYS A 215 -7.80 15.55 -1.70
N SER A 216 -8.52 16.67 -1.78
CA SER A 216 -8.18 17.89 -1.01
C SER A 216 -8.13 17.65 0.49
N ILE A 217 -9.06 16.84 1.03
CA ILE A 217 -9.12 16.51 2.47
C ILE A 217 -7.89 15.74 2.97
N HIS A 218 -7.10 15.14 2.07
CA HIS A 218 -5.84 14.51 2.46
C HIS A 218 -4.71 15.52 2.64
N LYS A 219 -4.79 16.72 2.04
CA LYS A 219 -3.67 17.68 1.93
C LYS A 219 -3.90 19.02 2.64
N ILE A 220 -5.15 19.46 2.75
CA ILE A 220 -5.48 20.78 3.31
C ILE A 220 -4.88 20.94 4.72
N ASP A 221 -4.41 22.14 5.04
CA ASP A 221 -3.81 22.54 6.33
C ASP A 221 -2.46 21.89 6.69
N ILE A 222 -1.84 21.11 5.79
CA ILE A 222 -0.54 20.48 6.01
C ILE A 222 0.56 21.16 5.16
N PRO A 223 1.68 21.63 5.74
CA PRO A 223 2.81 22.16 4.99
C PRO A 223 3.31 21.17 3.94
N SER A 224 3.77 21.68 2.80
CA SER A 224 4.22 20.85 1.68
C SER A 224 5.54 21.32 1.10
N LEU A 225 6.02 20.58 0.10
CA LEU A 225 7.25 20.83 -0.64
C LEU A 225 6.88 21.27 -2.06
N ASP A 226 7.55 22.29 -2.56
CA ASP A 226 7.34 22.82 -3.92
C ASP A 226 8.04 21.93 -4.95
N TRP A 227 7.45 20.76 -5.20
CA TRP A 227 7.95 19.74 -6.12
C TRP A 227 7.05 19.66 -7.37
N PRO A 228 7.60 19.28 -8.54
CA PRO A 228 6.85 19.27 -9.79
C PRO A 228 5.75 18.20 -9.79
N ILE A 229 4.61 18.55 -10.41
CA ILE A 229 3.41 17.71 -10.49
C ILE A 229 2.96 17.62 -11.96
N ALA A 230 3.13 16.47 -12.58
CA ALA A 230 2.73 16.21 -13.96
C ALA A 230 1.30 15.65 -14.05
N ASN A 231 0.67 15.77 -15.22
CA ASN A 231 -0.61 15.13 -15.50
C ASN A 231 -0.46 13.61 -15.70
N PHE A 232 -1.37 12.83 -15.12
CA PHE A 232 -1.52 11.41 -15.43
C PHE A 232 -2.53 11.24 -16.58
N PRO A 233 -2.27 10.39 -17.59
CA PRO A 233 -3.15 10.25 -18.75
C PRO A 233 -4.59 9.90 -18.38
N GLN A 234 -5.55 10.65 -18.92
CA GLN A 234 -6.98 10.36 -18.76
C GLN A 234 -7.57 9.75 -20.03
N TYR A 235 -7.68 8.42 -20.03
CA TYR A 235 -8.16 7.69 -21.20
C TYR A 235 -9.67 7.80 -21.40
N LYS A 236 -10.07 7.84 -22.67
CA LYS A 236 -11.45 7.65 -23.10
C LYS A 236 -11.73 6.17 -23.34
N TYR A 237 -12.95 5.75 -23.00
CA TYR A 237 -13.43 4.37 -23.11
C TYR A 237 -14.70 4.31 -23.97
N PRO A 238 -14.91 3.24 -24.77
CA PRO A 238 -14.09 2.03 -24.90
C PRO A 238 -12.70 2.29 -25.52
N LEU A 239 -11.67 1.55 -25.08
CA LEU A 239 -10.28 1.84 -25.44
C LEU A 239 -10.04 1.69 -26.95
N GLU A 240 -10.65 0.66 -27.53
CA GLU A 240 -10.59 0.33 -28.95
C GLU A 240 -11.23 1.39 -29.86
N GLU A 241 -12.11 2.23 -29.34
CA GLU A 241 -12.77 3.32 -30.10
C GLU A 241 -12.02 4.65 -30.00
N HIS A 242 -11.07 4.77 -29.07
CA HIS A 242 -10.39 6.02 -28.72
C HIS A 242 -8.85 5.93 -28.76
N LEU A 243 -8.29 5.02 -29.56
CA LEU A 243 -6.84 4.82 -29.67
C LEU A 243 -6.08 6.12 -30.00
N ARG A 244 -6.59 6.93 -30.94
CA ARG A 244 -5.92 8.16 -31.36
C ARG A 244 -5.92 9.19 -30.24
N GLU A 245 -7.06 9.42 -29.61
CA GLU A 245 -7.20 10.36 -28.50
C GLU A 245 -6.33 9.96 -27.30
N ASN A 246 -6.26 8.66 -26.99
CA ASN A 246 -5.46 8.17 -25.86
C ASN A 246 -3.95 8.26 -26.16
N GLN A 247 -3.52 8.03 -27.41
CA GLN A 247 -2.13 8.25 -27.82
C GLN A 247 -1.73 9.74 -27.79
N GLU A 248 -2.64 10.63 -28.20
CA GLU A 248 -2.44 12.07 -28.11
C GLU A 248 -2.33 12.53 -26.65
N GLU A 249 -3.15 11.96 -25.75
CA GLU A 249 -3.08 12.22 -24.30
C GLU A 249 -1.78 11.70 -23.68
N ASP A 250 -1.33 10.49 -24.03
CA ASP A 250 -0.04 9.96 -23.57
C ASP A 250 1.10 10.89 -23.96
N LYS A 251 1.15 11.33 -25.22
CA LYS A 251 2.18 12.24 -25.71
C LYS A 251 2.17 13.55 -24.93
N LYS A 252 0.99 14.13 -24.71
CA LYS A 252 0.82 15.39 -23.96
C LYS A 252 1.29 15.26 -22.51
N CYS A 253 0.96 14.16 -21.82
CA CYS A 253 1.44 13.93 -20.46
C CYS A 253 2.96 13.74 -20.38
N LEU A 254 3.57 13.11 -21.39
CA LEU A 254 5.02 12.92 -21.47
C LEU A 254 5.79 14.22 -21.75
N GLU A 255 5.17 15.21 -22.41
CA GLU A 255 5.79 16.52 -22.66
C GLU A 255 5.99 17.36 -21.37
N GLU A 256 5.35 16.97 -20.25
CA GLU A 256 5.46 17.65 -18.95
C GLU A 256 6.55 17.11 -18.02
N VAL A 257 7.23 16.01 -18.42
CA VAL A 257 8.16 15.23 -17.57
C VAL A 257 9.60 15.35 -18.04
#